data_AF-A0A1G3UJC4-F1
#
_entry.id   AF-A0A1G3UJC4-F1
#
_cell.length_a   1.000
_cell.length_b   1.000
_cell.length_c   1.000
_cell.angle_alpha   90.00
_cell.angle_beta   90.00
_cell.angle_gamma   90.00
#
_symmetry.space_group_name_H-M   'P 1'
#
loop_
_entity.id
_entity.type
_entity.pdbx_description
1 polymer ?
#
loop_
_entity_poly.entity_id
_entity_poly.type
_entity_poly.pdbx_seq_one_letter_code
_entity_poly.pdbx_strand_id
1 'polypeptide(L)'
;MVLSGGNMDVTLLSVIIEKGLLKSGRKMKLTVTLIDKPGSLMRFTEILQLLNANIVHIAYDRTSISLDYGDANVTVHVETKGEEHQKAIYKVLKEENYIRD
;
A
#
# COMPACT_ATOMS: atom_id res chain seq x y z
N MET A 1 -8.33 19.74 36.03
CA MET A 1 -8.38 20.03 34.57
C MET A 1 -9.34 19.05 33.95
N VAL A 2 -10.40 19.56 33.32
CA VAL A 2 -11.45 18.74 32.71
C VAL A 2 -10.88 18.13 31.43
N LEU A 3 -10.72 16.81 31.39
CA LEU A 3 -10.42 16.07 30.17
C LEU A 3 -11.64 16.14 29.25
N SER A 4 -11.76 17.21 28.48
CA SER A 4 -12.52 17.19 27.22
C SER A 4 -11.66 16.69 26.04
N GLY A 5 -10.43 16.25 26.32
CA GLY A 5 -9.38 15.89 25.35
C GLY A 5 -9.32 14.41 24.90
N GLY A 6 -10.34 13.60 25.19
CA GLY A 6 -10.34 12.16 24.87
C GLY A 6 -10.14 11.82 23.38
N ASN A 7 -10.56 12.70 22.45
CA ASN A 7 -10.41 12.47 21.01
C ASN A 7 -9.04 12.88 20.44
N MET A 8 -8.36 13.85 21.06
CA MET A 8 -7.09 14.37 20.56
C MET A 8 -5.95 13.39 20.84
N ASP A 9 -5.96 12.77 22.03
CA ASP A 9 -4.99 11.75 22.44
C ASP A 9 -5.13 10.47 21.61
N VAL A 10 -6.36 9.96 21.42
CA VAL A 10 -6.59 8.74 20.64
C VAL A 10 -6.17 8.91 19.18
N THR A 11 -6.37 10.10 18.58
CA THR A 11 -5.89 10.39 17.23
C THR A 11 -4.36 10.43 17.18
N LEU A 12 -3.70 11.08 18.15
CA LEU A 12 -2.24 11.12 18.24
C LEU A 12 -1.65 9.71 18.44
N LEU A 13 -2.24 8.92 19.35
CA LEU A 13 -1.87 7.54 19.60
C LEU A 13 -1.99 6.69 18.33
N SER A 14 -3.07 6.86 17.57
CA SER A 14 -3.27 6.16 16.30
C SER A 14 -2.17 6.49 15.29
N VAL A 15 -1.77 7.77 15.19
CA VAL A 15 -0.65 8.20 14.33
C VAL A 15 0.68 7.61 14.81
N ILE A 16 0.93 7.55 16.12
CA ILE A 16 2.14 6.95 16.70
C ILE A 16 2.20 5.45 16.36
N ILE A 17 1.10 4.71 16.53
CA ILE A 17 1.02 3.29 16.21
C ILE A 17 1.30 3.07 14.72
N GLU A 18 0.65 3.84 13.84
CA GLU A 18 0.85 3.73 12.39
C GLU A 18 2.31 3.97 12.00
N LYS A 19 2.94 5.01 12.55
CA LYS A 19 4.37 5.28 12.34
C LYS A 19 5.26 4.14 12.85
N GLY A 20 4.92 3.56 14.01
CA GLY A 20 5.63 2.41 14.56
C GLY A 20 5.53 1.17 13.67
N LEU A 21 4.36 0.91 13.08
CA LEU A 21 4.15 -0.21 12.15
C LEU A 21 4.90 -0.01 10.83
N LEU A 22 4.92 1.21 10.29
CA LEU A 22 5.73 1.53 9.11
C LEU A 22 7.23 1.36 9.41
N LYS A 23 7.72 1.92 10.52
CA LYS A 23 9.14 1.84 10.91
C LYS A 23 9.62 0.42 11.19
N SER A 24 8.75 -0.43 11.74
CA SER A 24 9.07 -1.84 12.02
C SER A 24 8.92 -2.76 10.80
N GLY A 25 8.57 -2.22 9.64
CA GLY A 25 8.33 -3.00 8.43
C GLY A 25 7.09 -3.91 8.54
N ARG A 26 6.16 -3.62 9.45
CA ARG A 26 4.89 -4.36 9.64
C ARG A 26 3.74 -3.80 8.81
N LYS A 27 3.88 -2.58 8.31
CA LYS A 27 3.03 -2.00 7.27
C LYS A 27 3.89 -1.43 6.16
N MET A 28 3.38 -1.51 4.94
CA MET A 28 3.99 -0.94 3.74
C MET A 28 2.94 -0.16 2.95
N LYS A 29 3.35 0.96 2.36
CA LYS A 29 2.54 1.73 1.43
C LYS A 29 3.26 1.76 0.10
N LEU A 30 2.56 1.46 -0.97
CA LEU A 30 3.08 1.45 -2.34
C LEU A 30 2.13 2.22 -3.24
N THR A 31 2.69 2.86 -4.25
CA THR A 31 1.94 3.25 -5.44
C THR A 31 2.43 2.36 -6.58
N VAL A 32 1.50 1.69 -7.23
CA VAL A 32 1.76 0.83 -8.39
C VAL A 32 0.96 1.32 -9.59
N THR A 33 1.45 1.02 -10.79
CA THR A 33 0.73 1.30 -12.03
C THR A 33 0.11 0.01 -12.55
N LEU A 34 -1.22 -0.01 -12.70
CA LEU A 34 -1.94 -1.12 -13.33
C LEU A 34 -2.24 -0.78 -14.79
N ILE A 35 -2.01 -1.75 -15.68
CA ILE A 35 -2.37 -1.66 -17.09
C ILE A 35 -3.91 -1.67 -17.22
N ASP A 36 -4.49 -0.85 -18.10
CA ASP A 36 -5.96 -0.79 -18.34
C ASP A 36 -6.50 -2.01 -19.09
N LYS A 37 -6.51 -3.15 -18.41
CA LYS A 37 -7.10 -4.37 -18.93
C LYS A 37 -7.95 -5.03 -17.86
N PRO A 38 -9.09 -5.63 -18.23
CA PRO A 38 -9.84 -6.47 -17.32
C PRO A 38 -8.92 -7.52 -16.68
N GLY A 39 -9.01 -7.67 -15.36
CA GLY A 39 -8.20 -8.63 -14.61
C GLY A 39 -6.86 -8.10 -14.08
N SER A 40 -6.41 -6.90 -14.45
CA SER A 40 -5.13 -6.34 -13.95
C SER A 40 -5.09 -6.23 -12.43
N LEU A 41 -6.19 -5.80 -11.79
CA LEU A 41 -6.28 -5.76 -10.33
C LEU A 41 -6.28 -7.17 -9.72
N MET A 42 -6.98 -8.12 -10.35
CA MET A 42 -7.01 -9.52 -9.89
C MET A 42 -5.60 -10.11 -9.86
N ARG A 43 -4.84 -9.95 -10.95
CA ARG A 43 -3.45 -10.44 -11.03
C ARG A 43 -2.55 -9.80 -9.99
N PHE A 44 -2.69 -8.48 -9.78
CA PHE A 44 -1.97 -7.77 -8.74
C PHE A 44 -2.29 -8.31 -7.33
N THR A 45 -3.57 -8.50 -7.01
CA THR A 45 -3.97 -9.04 -5.70
C THR A 45 -3.56 -10.49 -5.50
N GLU A 46 -3.52 -11.30 -6.56
CA GLU A 46 -3.03 -12.67 -6.53
C GLU A 46 -1.53 -12.72 -6.17
N ILE A 47 -0.71 -11.83 -6.74
CA ILE A 47 0.70 -11.72 -6.38
C ILE A 47 0.87 -11.38 -4.90
N LEU A 48 0.11 -10.41 -4.37
CA LEU A 48 0.14 -10.05 -2.95
C LEU A 48 -0.29 -11.24 -2.06
N GLN A 49 -1.30 -12.00 -2.48
CA GLN A 49 -1.72 -13.23 -1.81
C GLN A 49 -0.59 -14.27 -1.78
N LEU A 50 0.06 -14.55 -2.91
CA LEU A 50 1.17 -15.52 -3.00
C LEU A 50 2.34 -15.14 -2.11
N LEU A 51 2.57 -13.84 -1.93
CA LEU A 51 3.59 -13.30 -1.04
C LEU A 51 3.18 -13.31 0.44
N ASN A 52 1.93 -13.65 0.77
CA ASN A 52 1.35 -13.54 2.12
C ASN A 52 1.32 -12.10 2.66
N ALA A 53 1.04 -11.12 1.79
CA ALA A 53 0.82 -9.73 2.17
C ALA A 53 -0.69 -9.44 2.30
N ASN A 54 -1.14 -9.02 3.48
CA ASN A 54 -2.55 -8.69 3.70
C ASN A 54 -2.85 -7.26 3.22
N ILE A 55 -3.91 -7.07 2.45
CA ILE A 55 -4.30 -5.75 1.93
C ILE A 55 -5.19 -5.06 2.95
N VAL A 56 -4.76 -3.90 3.44
CA VAL A 56 -5.52 -3.07 4.38
C VAL A 56 -6.37 -2.03 3.66
N HIS A 57 -5.81 -1.46 2.59
CA HIS A 57 -6.46 -0.41 1.84
C HIS A 57 -5.97 -0.40 0.40
N ILE A 58 -6.87 -0.12 -0.52
CA ILE A 58 -6.56 0.08 -1.93
C ILE A 58 -7.34 1.29 -2.44
N ALA A 59 -6.64 2.23 -3.05
CA ALA A 59 -7.23 3.39 -3.70
C ALA A 59 -6.80 3.43 -5.15
N TYR A 60 -7.76 3.62 -6.04
CA TYR A 60 -7.58 3.61 -7.48
C TYR A 60 -7.81 5.01 -8.03
N ASP A 61 -6.84 5.53 -8.77
CA ASP A 61 -6.93 6.85 -9.40
C ASP A 61 -6.72 6.75 -10.92
N ARG A 62 -7.80 7.05 -11.67
CA ARG A 62 -7.83 7.15 -13.15
C ARG A 62 -7.58 8.58 -13.67
N THR A 63 -7.53 9.55 -12.78
CA THR A 63 -7.55 10.99 -13.12
C THR A 63 -6.18 11.64 -13.08
N SER A 64 -5.15 10.90 -12.65
CA SER A 64 -3.76 11.35 -12.66
C SER A 64 -3.30 11.69 -14.09
N ILE A 65 -3.02 12.97 -14.31
CA ILE A 65 -2.70 13.62 -15.61
C ILE A 65 -1.35 13.13 -16.19
N SER A 66 -0.64 12.25 -15.48
CA SER A 66 0.71 11.75 -15.80
C SER A 66 0.73 10.36 -16.43
N LEU A 67 -0.42 9.79 -16.81
CA LEU A 67 -0.50 8.45 -17.39
C LEU A 67 -0.81 8.55 -18.88
N ASP A 68 -0.03 7.85 -19.70
CA ASP A 68 -0.43 7.54 -21.07
C ASP A 68 -1.81 6.86 -21.05
N TYR A 69 -2.67 7.20 -22.02
CA TYR A 69 -4.05 6.73 -22.14
C TYR A 69 -4.26 5.29 -21.65
N GLY A 70 -4.90 5.14 -20.48
CA GLY A 70 -5.39 3.87 -19.93
C GLY A 70 -4.81 3.50 -18.56
N ASP A 71 -3.51 3.66 -18.34
CA ASP A 71 -2.89 3.14 -17.11
C ASP A 71 -3.50 3.82 -15.86
N ALA A 72 -3.59 3.09 -14.74
CA ALA A 72 -4.13 3.62 -13.50
C ALA A 72 -3.14 3.49 -12.35
N ASN A 73 -3.03 4.57 -11.56
CA ASN A 73 -2.25 4.54 -10.34
C ASN A 73 -3.10 3.94 -9.22
N VAL A 74 -2.53 2.97 -8.53
CA VAL A 74 -3.14 2.31 -7.40
C VAL A 74 -2.25 2.48 -6.19
N THR A 75 -2.75 3.18 -5.19
CA THR A 75 -2.11 3.22 -3.88
C THR A 75 -2.62 2.06 -3.05
N VAL A 76 -1.72 1.18 -2.63
CA VAL A 76 -2.03 0.04 -1.77
C VAL A 76 -1.32 0.17 -0.43
N HIS A 77 -2.03 -0.13 0.64
CA HIS A 77 -1.46 -0.33 1.96
C HIS A 77 -1.56 -1.81 2.31
N VAL A 78 -0.44 -2.42 2.69
CA VAL A 78 -0.37 -3.84 3.05
C VAL A 78 0.27 -4.03 4.42
N GLU A 79 -0.14 -5.07 5.12
CA GLU A 79 0.58 -5.58 6.29
C GLU A 79 1.66 -6.56 5.85
N THR A 80 2.81 -6.43 6.48
CA THR A 80 4.03 -7.16 6.14
C THR A 80 4.65 -7.76 7.40
N LYS A 81 5.64 -8.63 7.23
CA LYS A 81 6.23 -9.43 8.33
C LYS A 81 7.62 -8.91 8.74
N GLY A 82 7.91 -7.64 8.44
CA GLY A 82 9.23 -7.03 8.59
C GLY A 82 9.86 -6.65 7.24
N GLU A 83 11.02 -6.01 7.31
CA GLU A 83 11.71 -5.43 6.15
C GLU A 83 12.07 -6.44 5.06
N GLU A 84 12.49 -7.66 5.43
CA GLU A 84 12.82 -8.70 4.45
C GLU A 84 11.59 -9.10 3.60
N HIS A 85 10.41 -9.15 4.23
CA HIS A 85 9.16 -9.42 3.53
C HIS A 85 8.81 -8.23 2.60
N GLN A 86 9.02 -7.00 3.05
CA GLN A 86 8.82 -5.80 2.21
C GLN A 86 9.72 -5.80 0.97
N LYS A 87 11.01 -6.15 1.14
CA LYS A 87 11.95 -6.28 0.02
C LYS A 87 11.52 -7.36 -0.97
N ALA A 88 11.04 -8.51 -0.48
CA ALA A 88 10.51 -9.57 -1.33
C ALA A 88 9.30 -9.09 -2.16
N ILE A 89 8.35 -8.39 -1.52
CA ILE A 89 7.20 -7.82 -2.23
C ILE A 89 7.64 -6.80 -3.28
N TYR A 90 8.50 -5.84 -2.90
CA TYR A 90 8.98 -4.80 -3.81
C TYR A 90 9.69 -5.42 -5.03
N LYS A 91 10.53 -6.43 -4.80
CA LYS A 91 11.26 -7.14 -5.86
C LYS A 91 10.30 -7.75 -6.87
N VAL A 92 9.33 -8.55 -6.42
CA VAL A 92 8.37 -9.20 -7.34
C VAL A 92 7.52 -8.17 -8.08
N LEU A 93 7.05 -7.12 -7.40
CA LEU A 93 6.26 -6.07 -8.05
C LEU A 93 7.08 -5.29 -9.09
N LYS A 94 8.38 -5.11 -8.86
CA LYS A 94 9.29 -4.52 -9.84
C LYS A 94 9.51 -5.45 -11.05
N GLU A 95 9.73 -6.75 -10.80
CA GLU A 95 9.89 -7.77 -11.86
C GLU A 95 8.63 -7.89 -12.75
N GLU A 96 7.44 -7.72 -12.17
CA GLU A 96 6.15 -7.73 -12.88
C GLU A 96 5.77 -6.36 -13.48
N ASN A 97 6.67 -5.36 -13.45
CA ASN A 97 6.49 -4.01 -13.99
C ASN A 97 5.37 -3.16 -13.35
N TYR A 98 4.98 -3.46 -12.11
CA TYR A 98 4.04 -2.65 -11.34
C TYR A 98 4.68 -1.40 -10.73
N ILE A 99 5.99 -1.40 -10.54
CA ILE A 99 6.78 -0.28 -10.01
C ILE A 99 7.79 0.13 -11.09
N ARG A 100 7.73 1.39 -11.53
CA ARG A 100 8.67 1.99 -12.47
C ARG A 100 9.60 2.94 -11.70
N ASP A 101 10.90 2.92 -12.01
CA ASP A 101 11.91 3.81 -11.41
C ASP A 101 11.74 5.27 -11.90
#